data_AF-A0A352SCG5-F1
#
_entry.id   AF-A0A352SCG5-F1
#
_cell.length_a   1.000
_cell.length_b   1.000
_cell.length_c   1.000
_cell.angle_alpha   90.00
_cell.angle_beta   90.00
_cell.angle_gamma   90.00
#
_symmetry.space_group_name_H-M   'P 1'
#
loop_
_entity.id
_entity.type
_entity.pdbx_description
1 polymer ?
#
loop_
_entity_poly.entity_id
_entity_poly.type
_entity_poly.pdbx_seq_one_letter_code
_entity_poly.pdbx_strand_id
1 'polypeptide(L)'
;MKRLTNAHRQSRRRQRGVAAVEFGIMLVPMLLMACGVAEFGRAIYQYDTLTKATRSAARYLSQYSPDDVAYPTAATKCLAAYGNTACSGQPLAPGLTTAMVIICDRVDSSGCPGATQTFSNVATYDSTSGGSGTQAGTVNLIAVRISGYTYTPLQSFINVSGLTFGDITTVMRQVL
;
A
#
# COMPACT_ATOMS: atom_id res chain seq x y z
N MET A 1 -17.49 67.80 53.91
CA MET A 1 -16.53 67.15 53.00
C MET A 1 -16.98 65.71 52.74
N LYS A 2 -17.49 65.39 51.54
CA LYS A 2 -17.91 64.03 51.14
C LYS A 2 -16.98 63.55 50.03
N ARG A 3 -16.14 62.54 50.32
CA ARG A 3 -15.32 61.86 49.30
C ARG A 3 -16.15 60.75 48.68
N LEU A 4 -16.44 60.88 47.38
CA LEU A 4 -16.87 59.78 46.52
C LEU A 4 -15.66 59.36 45.70
N THR A 5 -15.22 58.11 45.83
CA THR A 5 -14.34 57.50 44.83
C THR A 5 -14.78 56.08 44.54
N ASN A 6 -15.37 55.97 43.36
CA ASN A 6 -15.88 54.82 42.64
C ASN A 6 -15.04 53.54 42.83
N ALA A 7 -15.70 52.49 43.33
CA ALA A 7 -15.24 51.13 43.14
C ALA A 7 -15.41 50.76 41.67
N HIS A 8 -14.31 50.68 40.93
CA HIS A 8 -14.29 50.24 39.55
C HIS A 8 -14.59 48.73 39.50
N ARG A 9 -15.88 48.35 39.55
CA ARG A 9 -16.35 46.99 39.22
C ARG A 9 -16.21 46.77 37.72
N GLN A 10 -14.98 46.68 37.22
CA GLN A 10 -14.75 46.25 35.84
C GLN A 10 -14.95 44.74 35.71
N SER A 11 -16.06 44.39 35.04
CA SER A 11 -16.02 43.53 33.86
C SER A 11 -15.67 42.03 34.01
N ARG A 12 -15.96 41.36 35.14
CA ARG A 12 -15.91 39.87 35.17
C ARG A 12 -16.96 39.17 34.28
N ARG A 13 -18.03 39.87 33.86
CA ARG A 13 -19.09 39.30 33.01
C ARG A 13 -18.79 39.31 31.50
N ARG A 14 -17.87 40.15 31.00
CA ARG A 14 -17.61 40.28 29.54
C ARG A 14 -16.65 39.25 28.94
N GLN A 15 -15.98 38.42 29.76
CA GLN A 15 -15.09 37.36 29.25
C GLN A 15 -15.74 35.98 29.15
N ARG A 16 -17.06 35.87 29.39
CA ARG A 16 -17.77 34.60 29.21
C ARG A 16 -17.93 34.32 27.71
N GLY A 17 -17.21 33.32 27.20
CA GLY A 17 -17.28 32.85 25.81
C GLY A 17 -16.06 33.16 24.93
N VAL A 18 -15.18 34.08 25.35
CA VAL A 18 -13.95 34.40 24.59
C VAL A 18 -13.03 33.18 24.48
N ALA A 19 -12.87 32.43 25.59
CA ALA A 19 -12.09 31.20 25.60
C ALA A 19 -12.65 30.12 24.65
N ALA A 20 -13.96 30.06 24.44
CA ALA A 20 -14.57 29.12 23.49
C ALA A 20 -14.27 29.50 22.03
N VAL A 21 -14.22 30.81 21.74
CA VAL A 21 -13.86 31.33 20.40
C VAL A 21 -12.38 31.10 20.12
N GLU A 22 -11.50 31.40 21.07
CA GLU A 22 -10.05 31.14 20.94
C GLU A 22 -9.76 29.65 20.73
N PHE A 23 -10.45 28.79 21.47
CA PHE A 23 -10.36 27.34 21.27
C PHE A 23 -10.87 26.92 19.90
N GLY A 24 -12.00 27.47 19.43
CA GLY A 24 -12.54 27.18 18.09
C GLY A 24 -11.55 27.53 16.98
N ILE A 25 -10.84 28.66 17.09
CA ILE A 25 -9.82 29.06 16.12
C ILE A 25 -8.61 28.12 16.13
N MET A 26 -8.15 27.69 17.30
CA MET A 26 -7.04 26.72 17.43
C MET A 26 -7.42 25.29 17.01
N LEU A 27 -8.69 24.93 17.18
CA LEU A 27 -9.19 23.60 16.84
C LEU A 27 -9.17 23.34 15.34
N VAL A 28 -9.36 24.36 14.50
CA VAL A 28 -9.33 24.22 13.03
C VAL A 28 -7.98 23.68 12.52
N PRO A 29 -6.82 24.33 12.77
CA PRO A 29 -5.52 23.80 12.32
C PRO A 29 -5.15 22.48 13.01
N MET A 30 -5.55 22.29 14.27
CA MET A 30 -5.31 21.04 15.00
C MET A 30 -6.04 19.85 14.35
N LEU A 31 -7.31 20.02 13.95
CA LEU A 31 -8.06 19.00 13.25
C LEU A 31 -7.52 18.73 11.85
N LEU A 32 -7.11 19.76 11.10
CA LEU A 32 -6.49 19.58 9.79
C LEU A 32 -5.22 18.74 9.88
N MET A 33 -4.36 19.01 10.87
CA MET A 33 -3.14 18.24 11.08
C MET A 33 -3.43 16.80 11.52
N ALA A 34 -4.36 16.61 12.47
CA ALA A 34 -4.75 15.28 12.93
C ALA A 34 -5.36 14.42 11.80
N CYS A 35 -6.24 15.02 10.99
CA CYS A 35 -6.85 14.37 9.83
C CYS A 35 -5.81 14.04 8.76
N GLY A 36 -4.88 14.96 8.48
CA GLY A 36 -3.77 14.71 7.56
C GLY A 36 -2.94 13.49 7.99
N VAL A 37 -2.51 13.44 9.26
CA VAL A 37 -1.76 12.30 9.80
C VAL A 37 -2.57 11.00 9.72
N ALA A 38 -3.86 11.03 10.01
CA ALA A 38 -4.73 9.86 9.91
C ALA A 38 -4.86 9.32 8.47
N GLU A 39 -5.03 10.19 7.48
CA GLU A 39 -5.10 9.81 6.06
C GLU A 39 -3.77 9.23 5.57
N PHE A 40 -2.64 9.85 5.92
CA PHE A 40 -1.32 9.31 5.57
C PHE A 40 -1.04 7.96 6.24
N GLY A 41 -1.41 7.79 7.51
CA GLY A 41 -1.28 6.52 8.21
C GLY A 41 -2.11 5.41 7.55
N ARG A 42 -3.33 5.72 7.12
CA ARG A 42 -4.19 4.80 6.37
C ARG A 42 -3.62 4.45 5.00
N ALA A 43 -3.05 5.42 4.28
CA ALA A 43 -2.39 5.17 2.99
C ALA A 43 -1.21 4.19 3.14
N ILE A 44 -0.35 4.40 4.16
CA ILE A 44 0.78 3.51 4.46
C ILE A 44 0.28 2.10 4.81
N TYR A 45 -0.78 2.00 5.62
CA TYR A 45 -1.38 0.72 5.98
C TYR A 45 -1.86 -0.07 4.74
N GLN A 46 -2.50 0.62 3.78
CA GLN A 46 -2.93 -0.02 2.53
C GLN A 46 -1.73 -0.47 1.69
N TYR A 47 -0.69 0.35 1.58
CA TYR A 47 0.52 0.00 0.85
C TYR A 47 1.21 -1.26 1.41
N ASP A 48 1.35 -1.35 2.73
CA ASP A 48 1.91 -2.53 3.40
C ASP A 48 1.02 -3.77 3.22
N THR A 49 -0.31 -3.59 3.25
CA THR A 49 -1.27 -4.67 2.98
C THR A 49 -1.08 -5.23 1.57
N LEU A 50 -0.96 -4.37 0.56
CA LEU A 50 -0.71 -4.79 -0.83
C LEU A 50 0.64 -5.50 -0.97
N THR A 51 1.69 -5.00 -0.32
CA THR A 51 3.03 -5.62 -0.34
C THR A 51 3.03 -7.01 0.30
N LYS A 52 2.30 -7.18 1.41
CA LYS A 52 2.11 -8.50 2.04
C LYS A 52 1.31 -9.44 1.15
N ALA A 53 0.28 -8.92 0.48
CA ALA A 53 -0.55 -9.69 -0.43
C ALA A 53 0.23 -10.21 -1.64
N THR A 54 1.02 -9.35 -2.31
CA THR A 54 1.89 -9.76 -3.43
C THR A 54 2.91 -10.80 -2.99
N ARG A 55 3.49 -10.66 -1.79
CA ARG A 55 4.42 -11.64 -1.23
C ARG A 55 3.76 -12.99 -0.96
N SER A 56 2.55 -13.00 -0.39
CA SER A 56 1.81 -14.24 -0.14
C SER A 56 1.44 -14.94 -1.45
N ALA A 57 0.95 -14.17 -2.43
CA ALA A 57 0.62 -14.66 -3.76
C ALA A 57 1.84 -15.22 -4.51
N ALA A 58 2.97 -14.50 -4.49
CA ALA A 58 4.21 -14.97 -5.10
C ALA A 58 4.70 -16.28 -4.44
N ARG A 59 4.61 -16.40 -3.11
CA ARG A 59 4.99 -17.62 -2.38
C ARG A 59 4.08 -18.81 -2.69
N TYR A 60 2.80 -18.56 -2.90
CA TYR A 60 1.86 -19.60 -3.28
C TYR A 60 2.19 -20.12 -4.68
N LEU A 61 2.34 -19.21 -5.65
CA LEU A 61 2.55 -19.58 -7.04
C LEU A 61 3.97 -20.10 -7.33
N SER A 62 4.97 -19.72 -6.53
CA SER A 62 6.34 -20.21 -6.66
C SER A 62 6.49 -21.72 -6.46
N GLN A 63 5.50 -22.38 -5.85
CA GLN A 63 5.48 -23.83 -5.60
C GLN A 63 5.02 -24.64 -6.81
N TYR A 64 4.54 -23.97 -7.87
CA TYR A 64 4.04 -24.60 -9.08
C TYR A 64 4.94 -24.27 -10.26
N SER A 65 5.12 -25.24 -11.16
CA SER A 65 5.80 -25.01 -12.44
C SER A 65 4.82 -24.35 -13.42
N PRO A 66 5.19 -23.28 -14.14
CA PRO A 66 4.34 -22.64 -15.14
C PRO A 66 3.95 -23.53 -16.33
N ASP A 67 4.65 -24.64 -16.56
CA ASP A 67 4.30 -25.60 -17.63
C ASP A 67 3.21 -26.58 -17.20
N ASP A 68 2.85 -26.61 -15.91
CA ASP A 68 1.83 -27.50 -15.40
C ASP A 68 0.43 -27.03 -15.84
N VAL A 69 -0.39 -27.96 -16.32
CA VAL A 69 -1.81 -27.70 -16.63
C VAL A 69 -2.61 -27.28 -15.40
N ALA A 70 -2.13 -27.63 -14.21
CA ALA A 70 -2.72 -27.25 -12.93
C ALA A 70 -2.21 -25.89 -12.38
N TYR A 71 -1.52 -25.08 -13.19
CA TYR A 71 -0.93 -23.82 -12.76
C TYR A 71 -2.00 -22.82 -12.24
N PRO A 72 -2.03 -22.51 -10.92
CA PRO A 72 -3.18 -21.88 -10.28
C PRO A 72 -3.15 -20.35 -10.38
N THR A 73 -3.16 -19.80 -11.59
CA THR A 73 -3.10 -18.34 -11.84
C THR A 73 -4.31 -17.60 -11.28
N ALA A 74 -5.52 -18.12 -11.50
CA ALA A 74 -6.75 -17.52 -11.01
C ALA A 74 -6.80 -17.47 -9.47
N ALA A 75 -6.46 -18.59 -8.83
CA ALA A 75 -6.38 -18.67 -7.37
C ALA A 75 -5.30 -17.74 -6.80
N THR A 76 -4.19 -17.55 -7.50
CA THR A 76 -3.14 -16.59 -7.11
C THR A 76 -3.62 -15.14 -7.19
N LYS A 77 -4.33 -14.77 -8.27
CA LYS A 77 -4.95 -13.45 -8.39
C LYS A 77 -5.98 -13.21 -7.28
N CYS A 78 -6.78 -14.23 -6.96
CA CYS A 78 -7.69 -14.19 -5.82
C CYS A 78 -6.95 -14.00 -4.50
N LEU A 79 -5.86 -14.74 -4.27
CA LEU A 79 -5.07 -14.63 -3.05
C LEU A 79 -4.47 -13.24 -2.88
N ALA A 80 -3.98 -12.62 -3.96
CA ALA A 80 -3.44 -11.26 -3.95
C ALA A 80 -4.51 -10.17 -3.70
N ALA A 81 -5.74 -10.35 -4.20
CA ALA A 81 -6.79 -9.35 -4.07
C ALA A 81 -7.65 -9.51 -2.80
N TYR A 82 -7.91 -10.75 -2.36
CA TYR A 82 -8.88 -11.10 -1.30
C TYR A 82 -8.26 -11.85 -0.12
N GLY A 83 -6.98 -12.24 -0.21
CA GLY A 83 -6.32 -13.03 0.86
C GLY A 83 -6.77 -14.49 0.93
N ASN A 84 -7.57 -14.96 -0.03
CA ASN A 84 -7.97 -16.36 -0.17
C ASN A 84 -8.03 -16.77 -1.64
N THR A 85 -7.94 -18.08 -1.91
CA THR A 85 -7.89 -18.62 -3.28
C THR A 85 -9.24 -18.66 -3.99
N ALA A 86 -10.35 -18.40 -3.27
CA ALA A 86 -11.71 -18.46 -3.80
C ALA A 86 -12.30 -17.08 -4.18
N CYS A 87 -11.54 -16.00 -4.04
CA CYS A 87 -12.01 -14.62 -4.23
C CYS A 87 -13.26 -14.29 -3.37
N SER A 88 -13.39 -14.91 -2.19
CA SER A 88 -14.55 -14.72 -1.33
C SER A 88 -14.36 -13.54 -0.37
N GLY A 89 -15.47 -12.90 0.01
CA GLY A 89 -15.46 -11.79 0.97
C GLY A 89 -15.10 -10.43 0.35
N GLN A 90 -14.63 -9.52 1.19
CA GLN A 90 -14.22 -8.18 0.78
C GLN A 90 -12.75 -8.16 0.32
N PRO A 91 -12.38 -7.32 -0.66
CA PRO A 91 -11.00 -7.18 -1.08
C PRO A 91 -10.14 -6.64 0.07
N LEU A 92 -8.85 -6.99 0.07
CA LEU A 92 -7.88 -6.59 1.10
C LEU A 92 -7.70 -5.07 1.18
N ALA A 93 -7.95 -4.38 0.06
CA ALA A 93 -7.93 -2.93 -0.01
C ALA A 93 -9.12 -2.41 -0.84
N PRO A 94 -9.73 -1.28 -0.47
CA PRO A 94 -10.86 -0.72 -1.22
C PRO A 94 -10.50 -0.44 -2.69
N GLY A 95 -11.32 -0.90 -3.63
CA GLY A 95 -11.08 -0.72 -5.07
C GLY A 95 -10.04 -1.66 -5.68
N LEU A 96 -9.41 -2.54 -4.89
CA LEU A 96 -8.54 -3.58 -5.40
C LEU A 96 -9.34 -4.66 -6.13
N THR A 97 -8.90 -5.02 -7.33
CA THR A 97 -9.52 -6.06 -8.15
C THR A 97 -8.47 -7.04 -8.67
N THR A 98 -8.87 -8.24 -9.06
CA THR A 98 -7.97 -9.24 -9.65
C THR A 98 -7.38 -8.80 -10.99
N ALA A 99 -8.03 -7.87 -11.70
CA ALA A 99 -7.53 -7.31 -12.95
C ALA A 99 -6.26 -6.46 -12.76
N MET A 100 -6.08 -5.87 -11.57
CA MET A 100 -4.87 -5.12 -11.21
C MET A 100 -3.68 -6.04 -10.87
N VAL A 101 -3.93 -7.34 -10.67
CA VAL A 101 -2.90 -8.33 -10.33
C VAL A 101 -2.33 -8.94 -11.62
N ILE A 102 -1.07 -8.64 -11.86
CA ILE A 102 -0.28 -9.12 -12.99
C ILE A 102 0.70 -10.17 -12.47
N ILE A 103 0.81 -11.27 -13.20
CA ILE A 103 1.74 -12.36 -12.91
C ILE A 103 2.77 -12.36 -14.03
N CYS A 104 4.04 -12.43 -13.67
CA CYS A 104 5.16 -12.50 -14.60
C CYS A 104 5.98 -13.74 -14.30
N ASP A 105 6.11 -14.64 -15.26
CA ASP A 105 6.95 -15.83 -15.16
C ASP A 105 7.67 -16.07 -16.50
N ARG A 106 8.20 -17.28 -16.69
CA ARG A 106 8.89 -17.63 -17.93
C ARG A 106 7.98 -17.86 -19.13
N VAL A 107 6.68 -18.15 -18.94
CA VAL A 107 5.72 -18.43 -20.02
C VAL A 107 4.87 -17.21 -20.36
N ASP A 108 4.54 -16.39 -19.37
CA ASP A 108 3.77 -15.16 -19.50
C ASP A 108 4.53 -13.99 -18.83
N SER A 109 4.94 -13.03 -19.65
CA SER A 109 5.55 -11.77 -19.22
C SER A 109 4.73 -10.55 -19.62
N SER A 110 3.47 -10.78 -20.02
CA SER A 110 2.57 -9.70 -20.42
C SER A 110 2.24 -8.79 -19.23
N GLY A 111 2.39 -7.48 -19.43
CA GLY A 111 2.15 -6.50 -18.37
C GLY A 111 3.30 -6.34 -17.36
N CYS A 112 4.51 -6.80 -17.70
CA CYS A 112 5.70 -6.68 -16.84
C CYS A 112 6.79 -5.76 -17.42
N PRO A 113 6.47 -4.54 -17.92
CA PRO A 113 7.48 -3.62 -18.42
C PRO A 113 8.41 -3.16 -17.29
N GLY A 114 9.71 -3.13 -17.56
CA GLY A 114 10.72 -2.71 -16.59
C GLY A 114 11.08 -3.76 -15.53
N ALA A 115 10.61 -5.01 -15.66
CA ALA A 115 11.23 -6.11 -14.93
C ALA A 115 12.69 -6.24 -15.40
N THR A 116 13.63 -5.77 -14.59
CA THR A 116 15.08 -5.90 -14.82
C THR A 116 15.53 -7.38 -14.88
N GLN A 117 14.65 -8.28 -14.44
CA GLN A 117 14.95 -9.68 -14.23
C GLN A 117 14.37 -10.51 -15.38
N THR A 118 15.21 -11.27 -16.05
CA THR A 118 14.76 -12.40 -16.87
C THR A 118 14.03 -13.40 -15.95
N PHE A 119 12.88 -13.95 -16.34
CA PHE A 119 12.15 -14.93 -15.51
C PHE A 119 12.53 -16.38 -15.80
N SER A 120 13.10 -16.61 -16.97
CA SER A 120 13.53 -17.93 -17.45
C SER A 120 15.03 -18.10 -17.29
N ASN A 121 15.47 -19.26 -16.79
CA ASN A 121 16.87 -19.69 -16.78
C ASN A 121 17.86 -18.64 -16.23
N VAL A 122 17.51 -17.97 -15.13
CA VAL A 122 18.36 -16.96 -14.51
C VAL A 122 19.61 -17.61 -13.96
N ALA A 123 20.77 -17.19 -14.47
CA ALA A 123 22.05 -17.74 -14.05
C ALA A 123 22.30 -17.49 -12.56
N THR A 124 22.64 -18.55 -11.84
CA THR A 124 23.21 -18.46 -10.50
C THR A 124 24.72 -18.68 -10.59
N TYR A 125 25.45 -17.93 -9.79
CA TYR A 125 26.90 -18.00 -9.72
C TYR A 125 27.32 -18.51 -8.36
N ASP A 126 28.47 -19.20 -8.30
CA ASP A 126 29.06 -19.58 -7.02
C ASP A 126 29.31 -18.32 -6.18
N SER A 127 28.91 -18.39 -4.92
CA SER A 127 29.14 -17.43 -3.84
C SER A 127 30.56 -16.82 -3.78
N THR A 128 31.58 -17.51 -4.30
CA THR A 128 32.96 -17.00 -4.36
C THR A 128 33.17 -15.90 -5.40
N SER A 129 32.23 -15.70 -6.33
CA SER A 129 32.45 -14.89 -7.54
C SER A 129 31.55 -13.64 -7.65
N GLY A 130 30.75 -13.33 -6.63
CA GLY A 130 30.01 -12.06 -6.56
C GLY A 130 29.07 -11.77 -7.74
N GLY A 131 28.65 -12.79 -8.48
CA GLY A 131 27.85 -12.64 -9.70
C GLY A 131 28.65 -12.54 -11.00
N SER A 132 29.97 -12.68 -10.97
CA SER A 132 30.86 -12.73 -12.14
C SER A 132 31.81 -13.92 -12.04
N GLY A 133 31.39 -15.08 -12.54
CA GLY A 133 32.19 -16.31 -12.50
C GLY A 133 31.56 -17.46 -13.30
N THR A 134 32.03 -18.69 -13.08
CA THR A 134 31.44 -19.88 -13.70
C THR A 134 30.00 -20.06 -13.18
N GLN A 135 29.07 -20.26 -14.11
CA GLN A 135 27.67 -20.50 -13.79
C GLN A 135 27.52 -21.78 -12.95
N ALA A 136 26.96 -21.64 -11.74
CA ALA A 136 26.68 -22.75 -10.84
C ALA A 136 25.35 -23.45 -11.19
N GLY A 137 24.43 -22.73 -11.83
CA GLY A 137 23.17 -23.29 -12.31
C GLY A 137 22.22 -22.23 -12.86
N THR A 138 20.95 -22.61 -12.98
CA THR A 138 19.87 -21.70 -13.33
C THR A 138 18.71 -21.82 -12.35
N VAL A 139 17.97 -20.73 -12.18
CA VAL A 139 16.70 -20.70 -11.45
C VAL A 139 15.65 -19.99 -12.29
N ASN A 140 14.41 -20.43 -12.18
CA ASN A 140 13.27 -19.67 -12.71
C ASN A 140 12.77 -18.70 -11.64
N LEU A 141 12.26 -17.55 -12.07
CA LEU A 141 11.68 -16.55 -11.22
C LEU A 141 10.21 -16.34 -11.56
N ILE A 142 9.44 -16.00 -10.53
CA ILE A 142 8.05 -15.57 -10.61
C ILE A 142 7.95 -14.18 -10.00
N ALA A 143 7.20 -13.28 -10.61
CA ALA A 143 6.80 -12.02 -10.02
C ALA A 143 5.29 -11.90 -9.94
N VAL A 144 4.80 -11.39 -8.81
CA VAL A 144 3.42 -10.93 -8.68
C VAL A 144 3.45 -9.42 -8.48
N ARG A 145 2.70 -8.73 -9.31
CA ARG A 145 2.64 -7.27 -9.37
C ARG A 145 1.21 -6.79 -9.19
N ILE A 146 1.01 -5.75 -8.39
CA ILE A 146 -0.24 -4.99 -8.34
C ILE A 146 0.05 -3.63 -9.01
N SER A 147 -0.71 -3.32 -10.05
CA SER A 147 -0.52 -2.13 -10.88
C SER A 147 -1.80 -1.30 -10.97
N GLY A 148 -1.66 0.03 -11.01
CA GLY A 148 -2.79 0.94 -11.17
C GLY A 148 -3.71 1.08 -9.95
N TYR A 149 -3.26 0.67 -8.76
CA TYR A 149 -4.05 0.86 -7.53
C TYR A 149 -4.11 2.35 -7.15
N THR A 150 -5.32 2.86 -6.97
CA THR A 150 -5.58 4.26 -6.62
C THR A 150 -6.09 4.35 -5.19
N TYR A 151 -5.42 5.15 -4.35
CA TYR A 151 -5.82 5.35 -2.97
C TYR A 151 -7.14 6.12 -2.88
N THR A 152 -8.09 5.60 -2.10
CA THR A 152 -9.37 6.28 -1.86
C THR A 152 -9.38 6.88 -0.44
N PRO A 153 -9.37 8.23 -0.30
CA PRO A 153 -9.43 8.90 1.00
C PRO A 153 -10.77 8.68 1.70
N LEU A 154 -10.77 8.78 3.04
CA LEU A 154 -12.03 8.80 3.80
C LEU A 154 -12.70 10.17 3.76
N GLN A 155 -11.89 11.22 3.71
CA GLN A 155 -12.36 12.58 3.87
C GLN A 155 -12.35 13.34 2.54
N SER A 156 -13.49 13.96 2.20
CA SER A 156 -13.64 14.69 0.93
C SER A 156 -13.00 16.08 0.91
N PHE A 157 -12.59 16.62 2.07
CA PHE A 157 -12.05 17.98 2.17
C PHE A 157 -10.56 18.08 1.84
N ILE A 158 -9.83 16.96 1.84
CA ILE A 158 -8.46 16.86 1.30
C ILE A 158 -8.54 16.03 0.03
N ASN A 159 -8.49 16.68 -1.14
CA ASN A 159 -8.58 15.98 -2.43
C ASN A 159 -7.24 15.29 -2.75
N VAL A 160 -7.08 14.06 -2.27
CA VAL A 160 -5.95 13.17 -2.59
C VAL A 160 -6.35 12.00 -3.50
N SER A 161 -7.51 12.10 -4.14
CA SER A 161 -8.14 11.07 -4.98
C SER A 161 -7.31 10.68 -6.22
N GLY A 162 -6.22 11.41 -6.51
CA GLY A 162 -5.27 11.14 -7.59
C GLY A 162 -3.95 10.49 -7.14
N LEU A 163 -3.80 10.12 -5.86
CA LEU A 163 -2.62 9.38 -5.40
C LEU A 163 -2.70 7.92 -5.88
N THR A 164 -2.03 7.65 -6.99
CA THR A 164 -1.76 6.30 -7.47
C THR A 164 -0.52 5.75 -6.76
N PHE A 165 -0.62 4.54 -6.22
CA PHE A 165 0.58 3.84 -5.79
C PHE A 165 1.37 3.38 -7.02
N GLY A 166 2.70 3.44 -6.94
CA GLY A 166 3.55 2.81 -7.93
C GLY A 166 3.32 1.30 -7.98
N ASP A 167 3.85 0.64 -9.01
CA ASP A 167 3.74 -0.80 -9.15
C ASP A 167 4.40 -1.52 -7.97
N ILE A 168 3.59 -2.26 -7.19
CA ILE A 168 4.08 -3.06 -6.07
C ILE A 168 4.38 -4.44 -6.61
N THR A 169 5.66 -4.80 -6.66
CA THR A 169 6.11 -6.07 -7.24
C THR A 169 6.87 -6.90 -6.21
N THR A 170 6.60 -8.20 -6.17
CA THR A 170 7.40 -9.16 -5.38
C THR A 170 7.88 -10.29 -6.29
N VAL A 171 9.18 -10.53 -6.28
CA VAL A 171 9.83 -11.59 -7.06
C VAL A 171 10.26 -12.72 -6.12
N MET A 172 10.06 -13.97 -6.54
CA MET A 172 10.53 -15.16 -5.82
C MET A 172 11.14 -16.18 -6.78
N ARG A 173 12.00 -17.05 -6.25
CA ARG A 173 12.46 -18.24 -6.96
C ARG A 173 11.28 -19.19 -7.12
N GLN A 174 11.05 -19.64 -8.34
CA GLN A 174 10.06 -20.64 -8.67
C GLN A 174 10.69 -22.04 -8.67
N VAL A 175 9.89 -23.05 -8.36
CA VAL A 175 10.27 -24.44 -8.59
C VAL A 175 10.49 -24.69 -10.08
N LEU A 176 11.41 -25.59 -10.39
CA LEU A 176 11.75 -25.96 -11.77
C LEU A 176 10.58 -26.71 -12.41
#